data_AF-A0A5B1LHY0-F1
#
_entry.id   AF-A0A5B1LHY0-F1
#
_cell.length_a   1.000
_cell.length_b   1.000
_cell.length_c   1.000
_cell.angle_alpha   90.00
_cell.angle_beta   90.00
_cell.angle_gamma   90.00
#
_symmetry.space_group_name_H-M   'P 1'
#
loop_
_entity.id
_entity.type
_entity.pdbx_description
1 polymer ?
#
loop_
_entity_poly.entity_id
_entity_poly.type
_entity_poly.pdbx_seq_one_letter_code
_entity_poly.pdbx_strand_id
1 'polypeptide(L)'
;MRIRGAWLVAVGLVAVVAVAGLVVTARAGADPSRCAGFRAAAAERSELVTGSGREVLVIGDSYSVGLGVGADHSWPTQLPGRVRVEGFSGSGFSSGASECGAGTSYAERAPRALAHDVRLVVVEGGLNDFDQPRSAIRRGFTRLVGEFGHQRVLVVGPAPAPARADAVLRVDGLLARLSEQYGVGYLSMLDTDLPYLEDRLHLTEEGHRAFGDRVARALSTASRPGR
;
A
#
# COMPACT_ATOMS: atom_id res chain seq x y z
N MET A 1 30.00 -57.65 23.22
CA MET A 1 30.51 -56.49 22.44
C MET A 1 29.46 -56.14 21.38
N ARG A 2 28.58 -55.13 21.59
CA ARG A 2 27.59 -54.58 20.61
C ARG A 2 26.53 -53.66 21.28
N ILE A 3 26.88 -52.67 22.12
CA ILE A 3 25.85 -51.73 22.65
C ILE A 3 26.31 -50.26 22.64
N ARG A 4 27.59 -49.95 22.35
CA ARG A 4 28.11 -48.58 22.45
C ARG A 4 27.97 -47.72 21.18
N GLY A 5 27.63 -48.31 20.02
CA GLY A 5 27.54 -47.59 18.74
C GLY A 5 26.19 -46.93 18.43
N ALA A 6 25.09 -47.45 18.97
CA ALA A 6 23.75 -46.96 18.65
C ALA A 6 23.41 -45.61 19.30
N TRP A 7 23.98 -45.33 20.48
CA TRP A 7 23.70 -44.12 21.25
C TRP A 7 24.36 -42.86 20.65
N LEU A 8 25.55 -42.99 20.05
CA LEU A 8 26.26 -41.84 19.46
C LEU A 8 25.61 -41.35 18.16
N VAL A 9 25.00 -42.24 17.38
CA VAL A 9 24.27 -41.89 16.16
C VAL A 9 22.94 -41.18 16.49
N ALA A 10 22.24 -41.63 17.53
CA ALA A 10 20.97 -41.02 17.95
C ALA A 10 21.17 -39.58 18.49
N VAL A 11 22.22 -39.35 19.29
CA VAL A 11 22.51 -38.00 19.83
C VAL A 11 22.99 -37.05 18.73
N GLY A 12 23.77 -37.53 17.76
CA GLY A 12 24.18 -36.74 16.60
C GLY A 12 23.00 -36.33 15.70
N LEU A 13 22.03 -37.21 15.47
CA LEU A 13 20.85 -36.92 14.65
C LEU A 13 19.92 -35.90 15.31
N VAL A 14 19.72 -36.00 16.64
CA VAL A 14 18.90 -35.04 17.40
C VAL A 14 19.55 -33.66 17.45
N ALA A 15 20.87 -33.58 17.57
CA ALA A 15 21.60 -32.31 17.54
C ALA A 15 21.54 -31.63 16.16
N VAL A 16 21.61 -32.40 15.06
CA VAL A 16 21.48 -31.85 13.69
C VAL A 16 20.06 -31.38 13.40
N VAL A 17 19.03 -32.08 13.88
CA VAL A 17 17.62 -31.64 13.74
C VAL A 17 17.33 -30.41 14.61
N ALA A 18 17.91 -30.33 15.81
CA ALA A 18 17.76 -29.16 16.68
C ALA A 18 18.46 -27.91 16.11
N VAL A 19 19.64 -28.06 15.51
CA VAL A 19 20.36 -26.96 14.86
C VAL A 19 19.71 -26.57 13.53
N ALA A 20 19.21 -27.53 12.73
CA ALA A 20 18.44 -27.23 11.52
C ALA A 20 17.11 -26.52 11.83
N GLY A 21 16.43 -26.90 12.91
CA GLY A 21 15.21 -26.22 13.39
C GLY A 21 15.46 -24.78 13.84
N LEU A 22 16.61 -24.50 14.47
CA LEU A 22 16.99 -23.15 14.91
C LEU A 22 17.47 -22.24 13.77
N VAL A 23 18.04 -22.80 12.71
CA VAL A 23 18.52 -22.02 11.54
C VAL A 23 17.36 -21.63 10.60
N VAL A 24 16.24 -22.36 10.62
CA VAL A 24 15.07 -22.03 9.79
C VAL A 24 14.30 -20.80 10.28
N THR A 25 14.42 -20.43 11.56
CA THR A 25 13.77 -19.22 12.12
C THR A 25 14.52 -17.92 11.86
N ALA A 26 15.70 -17.98 11.23
CA ALA A 26 16.54 -16.80 10.97
C ALA A 26 16.57 -16.36 9.50
N ARG A 27 15.51 -16.66 8.74
CA ARG A 27 15.28 -15.96 7.46
C ARG A 27 14.47 -14.69 7.74
N ALA A 28 15.16 -13.56 7.74
CA ALA A 28 14.57 -12.23 7.72
C ALA A 28 13.54 -12.13 6.58
N GLY A 29 12.27 -12.25 6.96
CA GLY A 29 11.09 -12.17 6.14
C GLY A 29 9.93 -11.89 7.09
N ALA A 30 8.99 -11.04 6.69
CA ALA A 30 7.91 -10.55 7.54
C ALA A 30 7.30 -11.62 8.47
N ASP A 31 6.97 -11.23 9.70
CA ASP A 31 6.17 -12.06 10.61
C ASP A 31 4.88 -12.51 9.88
N PRO A 32 4.70 -13.82 9.63
CA PRO A 32 3.55 -14.34 8.90
C PRO A 32 2.21 -13.91 9.52
N SER A 33 2.18 -13.66 10.83
CA SER A 33 1.00 -13.18 11.54
C SER A 33 0.64 -11.75 11.14
N ARG A 34 1.63 -10.86 10.96
CA ARG A 34 1.42 -9.47 10.55
C ARG A 34 0.80 -9.38 9.15
N CYS A 35 1.32 -10.15 8.20
CA CYS A 35 0.77 -10.16 6.85
C CYS A 35 -0.63 -10.79 6.77
N ALA A 36 -0.93 -11.76 7.63
CA ALA A 36 -2.30 -12.26 7.78
C ALA A 36 -3.24 -11.18 8.33
N GLY A 37 -2.80 -10.41 9.34
CA GLY A 37 -3.55 -9.26 9.86
C GLY A 37 -3.82 -8.19 8.80
N PHE A 38 -2.83 -7.84 7.98
CA PHE A 38 -3.02 -6.89 6.88
C PHE A 38 -4.01 -7.38 5.82
N ARG A 39 -4.02 -8.69 5.51
CA ARG A 39 -5.03 -9.28 4.61
C ARG A 39 -6.44 -9.19 5.20
N ALA A 40 -6.58 -9.48 6.50
CA ALA A 40 -7.88 -9.39 7.17
C ALA A 40 -8.41 -7.95 7.18
N ALA A 41 -7.57 -6.97 7.54
CA ALA A 41 -7.95 -5.55 7.53
C ALA A 41 -8.27 -5.04 6.10
N ALA A 42 -7.53 -5.49 5.09
CA ALA A 42 -7.83 -5.19 3.69
C ALA A 42 -9.20 -5.73 3.26
N ALA A 43 -9.52 -6.98 3.63
CA ALA A 43 -10.81 -7.60 3.35
C ALA A 43 -11.95 -6.83 4.00
N GLU A 44 -11.86 -6.55 5.30
CA GLU A 44 -12.82 -5.74 6.04
C GLU A 44 -13.03 -4.37 5.37
N ARG A 45 -11.93 -3.68 5.01
CA ARG A 45 -12.04 -2.38 4.33
C ARG A 45 -12.74 -2.48 2.98
N SER A 46 -12.48 -3.54 2.20
CA SER A 46 -13.08 -3.73 0.88
C SER A 46 -14.60 -4.00 0.93
N GLU A 47 -15.10 -4.54 2.04
CA GLU A 47 -16.53 -4.76 2.29
C GLU A 47 -17.24 -3.45 2.63
N LEU A 48 -16.53 -2.48 3.21
CA LEU A 48 -17.06 -1.17 3.54
C LEU A 48 -17.17 -0.26 2.29
N VAL A 49 -18.39 -0.14 1.76
CA VAL A 49 -18.73 0.84 0.73
C VAL A 49 -19.29 2.10 1.38
N THR A 50 -18.67 3.26 1.15
CA THR A 50 -19.14 4.55 1.70
C THR A 50 -19.83 5.40 0.64
N GLY A 51 -20.81 6.20 1.08
CA GLY A 51 -21.54 7.14 0.22
C GLY A 51 -22.43 6.48 -0.83
N SER A 52 -22.87 7.27 -1.81
CA SER A 52 -23.76 6.84 -2.89
C SER A 52 -23.50 7.64 -4.17
N GLY A 53 -24.00 7.14 -5.30
CA GLY A 53 -23.85 7.80 -6.60
C GLY A 53 -22.78 7.15 -7.48
N ARG A 54 -21.92 7.97 -8.10
CA ARG A 54 -20.89 7.49 -9.03
C ARG A 54 -19.86 6.65 -8.29
N GLU A 55 -19.50 5.49 -8.87
CA GLU A 55 -18.41 4.66 -8.34
C GLU A 55 -17.06 5.39 -8.38
N VAL A 56 -16.37 5.37 -7.24
CA VAL A 56 -14.99 5.80 -7.05
C VAL A 56 -14.21 4.62 -6.48
N LEU A 57 -13.18 4.19 -7.19
CA LEU A 57 -12.25 3.19 -6.68
C LEU A 57 -11.04 3.90 -6.07
N VAL A 58 -10.69 3.55 -4.84
CA VAL A 58 -9.41 3.92 -4.23
C VAL A 58 -8.50 2.70 -4.23
N ILE A 59 -7.32 2.83 -4.81
CA ILE A 59 -6.23 1.86 -4.66
C ILE A 59 -5.19 2.51 -3.75
N GLY A 60 -4.88 1.91 -2.61
CA GLY A 60 -3.93 2.52 -1.70
C GLY A 60 -3.33 1.58 -0.67
N ASP A 61 -2.74 2.16 0.37
CA ASP A 61 -1.97 1.46 1.38
C ASP A 61 -2.63 1.45 2.78
N SER A 62 -1.83 1.44 3.85
CA SER A 62 -2.33 1.44 5.23
C SER A 62 -3.20 2.65 5.53
N TYR A 63 -2.98 3.79 4.87
CA TYR A 63 -3.82 4.97 5.06
C TYR A 63 -5.22 4.77 4.49
N SER A 64 -5.29 4.20 3.28
CA SER A 64 -6.57 3.86 2.65
C SER A 64 -7.32 2.75 3.40
N VAL A 65 -6.59 1.83 4.05
CA VAL A 65 -7.16 0.79 4.94
C VAL A 65 -7.67 1.37 6.26
N GLY A 66 -7.06 2.44 6.77
CA GLY A 66 -7.37 3.01 8.09
C GLY A 66 -6.56 2.37 9.22
N LEU A 67 -5.33 1.92 8.95
CA LEU A 67 -4.49 1.32 9.99
C LEU A 67 -4.23 2.33 11.12
N GLY A 68 -4.61 1.94 12.34
CA GLY A 68 -4.47 2.77 13.54
C GLY A 68 -5.77 3.48 13.96
N VAL A 69 -6.75 3.61 13.07
CA VAL A 69 -8.02 4.33 13.36
C VAL A 69 -9.29 3.56 13.00
N GLY A 70 -9.20 2.50 12.18
CA GLY A 70 -10.35 1.74 11.71
C GLY A 70 -10.80 2.15 10.29
N ALA A 71 -11.48 1.23 9.62
CA ALA A 71 -11.90 1.37 8.23
C ALA A 71 -12.92 2.49 8.02
N ASP A 72 -13.83 2.68 8.97
CA ASP A 72 -14.87 3.71 9.02
C ASP A 72 -14.31 5.12 9.28
N HIS A 73 -13.14 5.22 9.89
CA HIS A 73 -12.42 6.47 10.12
C HIS A 73 -11.33 6.75 9.07
N SER A 74 -11.14 5.86 8.10
CA SER A 74 -10.15 6.02 7.02
C SER A 74 -10.50 7.20 6.09
N TRP A 75 -9.48 7.83 5.50
CA TRP A 75 -9.66 9.01 4.65
C TRP A 75 -10.62 8.82 3.44
N PRO A 76 -10.74 7.64 2.80
CA PRO A 76 -11.67 7.46 1.69
C PRO A 76 -13.14 7.69 2.05
N THR A 77 -13.49 7.63 3.35
CA THR A 77 -14.85 7.93 3.84
C THR A 77 -15.26 9.39 3.60
N GLN A 78 -14.29 10.29 3.40
CA GLN A 78 -14.52 11.71 3.12
C GLN A 78 -14.81 11.98 1.63
N LEU A 79 -14.60 11.00 0.74
CA LEU A 79 -14.80 11.21 -0.68
C LEU A 79 -16.29 11.19 -1.06
N PRO A 80 -16.71 12.06 -2.00
CA PRO A 80 -18.06 11.98 -2.56
C PRO A 80 -18.18 10.77 -3.49
N GLY A 81 -19.42 10.30 -3.67
CA GLY A 81 -19.73 9.17 -4.54
C GLY A 81 -19.90 7.86 -3.75
N ARG A 82 -20.01 6.76 -4.50
CA ARG A 82 -20.01 5.40 -3.95
C ARG A 82 -18.57 4.90 -3.97
N VAL A 83 -17.93 4.84 -2.82
CA VAL A 83 -16.48 4.64 -2.69
C VAL A 83 -16.19 3.20 -2.29
N ARG A 84 -15.34 2.54 -3.06
CA ARG A 84 -14.75 1.23 -2.75
C ARG A 84 -13.25 1.37 -2.60
N VAL A 85 -12.67 0.59 -1.70
CA VAL A 85 -11.24 0.63 -1.42
C VAL A 85 -10.62 -0.73 -1.67
N GLU A 86 -9.63 -0.74 -2.55
CA GLU A 86 -8.68 -1.81 -2.78
C GLU A 86 -7.38 -1.40 -2.07
N GLY A 87 -7.31 -1.65 -0.76
CA GLY A 87 -6.23 -1.22 0.12
C GLY A 87 -5.38 -2.38 0.62
N PHE A 88 -4.07 -2.19 0.81
CA PHE A 88 -3.23 -3.15 1.51
C PHE A 88 -2.11 -2.47 2.29
N SER A 89 -2.07 -2.65 3.61
CA SER A 89 -1.07 -2.02 4.47
C SER A 89 0.36 -2.38 4.07
N GLY A 90 1.22 -1.37 3.95
CA GLY A 90 2.61 -1.54 3.52
C GLY A 90 2.78 -1.74 2.01
N SER A 91 1.72 -1.65 1.20
CA SER A 91 1.87 -1.72 -0.26
C SER A 91 2.25 -0.39 -0.89
N GLY A 92 2.75 -0.45 -2.12
CA GLY A 92 3.24 0.69 -2.89
C GLY A 92 3.19 0.42 -4.39
N PHE A 93 3.83 1.31 -5.14
CA PHE A 93 3.97 1.16 -6.59
C PHE A 93 4.94 0.02 -6.93
N SER A 94 6.09 -0.03 -6.27
CA SER A 94 7.09 -1.08 -6.40
C SER A 94 6.57 -2.42 -5.87
N SER A 95 6.91 -3.52 -6.55
CA SER A 95 6.68 -4.87 -6.04
C SER A 95 7.47 -5.18 -4.77
N GLY A 96 8.51 -4.40 -4.47
CA GLY A 96 9.31 -4.52 -3.25
C GLY A 96 8.87 -3.63 -2.10
N ALA A 97 7.83 -2.80 -2.25
CA ALA A 97 7.38 -1.90 -1.21
C ALA A 97 6.80 -2.63 0.03
N SER A 98 6.23 -3.81 -0.18
CA SER A 98 5.66 -4.63 0.89
C SER A 98 6.53 -5.84 1.21
N GLU A 99 6.74 -6.08 2.50
CA GLU A 99 7.38 -7.30 2.99
C GLU A 99 6.46 -8.53 2.94
N CYS A 100 5.17 -8.36 2.60
CA CYS A 100 4.19 -9.44 2.55
C CYS A 100 4.18 -10.24 1.23
N GLY A 101 5.14 -9.93 0.33
CA GLY A 101 5.40 -10.68 -0.89
C GLY A 101 4.52 -10.27 -2.08
N ALA A 102 4.51 -11.14 -3.09
CA ALA A 102 3.84 -10.89 -4.36
C ALA A 102 2.31 -10.71 -4.22
N GLY A 103 1.72 -10.00 -5.17
CA GLY A 103 0.28 -9.74 -5.21
C GLY A 103 -0.17 -8.58 -4.33
N THR A 104 0.76 -7.82 -3.74
CA THR A 104 0.47 -6.69 -2.86
C THR A 104 0.67 -5.34 -3.54
N SER A 105 1.47 -5.27 -4.62
CA SER A 105 1.69 -4.01 -5.33
C SER A 105 0.41 -3.50 -6.00
N TYR A 106 0.32 -2.18 -6.18
CA TYR A 106 -0.88 -1.58 -6.79
C TYR A 106 -1.21 -2.19 -8.15
N ALA A 107 -0.20 -2.41 -9.00
CA ALA A 107 -0.38 -2.98 -10.33
C ALA A 107 -0.91 -4.43 -10.30
N GLU A 108 -0.57 -5.21 -9.28
CA GLU A 108 -1.07 -6.60 -9.16
C GLU A 108 -2.51 -6.66 -8.62
N ARG A 109 -2.92 -5.64 -7.86
CA ARG A 109 -4.24 -5.56 -7.23
C ARG A 109 -5.27 -4.87 -8.12
N ALA A 110 -4.88 -3.86 -8.89
CA ALA A 110 -5.77 -3.07 -9.74
C ALA A 110 -6.70 -3.91 -10.63
N PRO A 111 -6.23 -4.96 -11.36
CA PRO A 111 -7.12 -5.72 -12.24
C PRO A 111 -8.29 -6.40 -11.53
N ARG A 112 -8.12 -6.77 -10.25
CA ARG A 112 -9.17 -7.45 -9.46
C ARG A 112 -10.24 -6.48 -8.97
N ALA A 113 -9.92 -5.20 -8.83
CA ALA A 113 -10.80 -4.17 -8.29
C ALA A 113 -11.47 -3.31 -9.36
N LEU A 114 -10.98 -3.31 -10.60
CA LEU A 114 -11.56 -2.57 -11.71
C LEU A 114 -12.85 -3.27 -12.21
N ALA A 115 -14.01 -2.81 -11.73
CA ALA A 115 -15.31 -3.16 -12.28
C ALA A 115 -15.64 -2.32 -13.54
N HIS A 116 -16.61 -2.77 -14.34
CA HIS A 116 -16.98 -2.13 -15.62
C HIS A 116 -17.55 -0.71 -15.50
N ASP A 117 -18.02 -0.29 -14.32
CA ASP A 117 -18.69 0.99 -14.07
C ASP A 117 -17.83 2.03 -13.33
N VAL A 118 -16.63 1.66 -12.88
CA VAL A 118 -15.68 2.58 -12.25
C VAL A 118 -15.22 3.61 -13.28
N ARG A 119 -15.54 4.90 -13.03
CA ARG A 119 -15.14 6.01 -13.93
C ARG A 119 -14.03 6.89 -13.36
N LEU A 120 -13.79 6.79 -12.06
CA LEU A 120 -12.78 7.55 -11.33
C LEU A 120 -11.99 6.59 -10.43
N VAL A 121 -10.67 6.61 -10.57
CA VAL A 121 -9.73 5.87 -9.72
C VAL A 121 -8.84 6.88 -9.00
N VAL A 122 -8.72 6.73 -7.69
CA VAL A 122 -7.73 7.44 -6.88
C VAL A 122 -6.66 6.44 -6.48
N VAL A 123 -5.40 6.75 -6.78
CA VAL A 123 -4.26 5.93 -6.38
C VAL A 123 -3.50 6.69 -5.31
N GLU A 124 -3.57 6.24 -4.07
CA GLU A 124 -2.90 6.88 -2.93
C GLU A 124 -1.67 6.08 -2.53
N GLY A 125 -0.50 6.74 -2.45
CA GLY A 125 0.66 6.10 -1.87
C GLY A 125 2.01 6.64 -2.31
N GLY A 126 3.01 5.76 -2.25
CA GLY A 126 4.43 6.08 -2.44
C GLY A 126 5.22 6.16 -1.11
N LEU A 127 4.54 6.23 0.03
CA LEU A 127 5.21 6.30 1.32
C LEU A 127 5.91 4.98 1.68
N ASN A 128 5.38 3.84 1.24
CA ASN A 128 6.03 2.52 1.35
C ASN A 128 7.12 2.28 0.30
N ASP A 129 7.26 3.16 -0.68
CA ASP A 129 8.34 3.12 -1.67
C ASP A 129 9.60 3.88 -1.21
N PHE A 130 9.66 4.28 0.07
CA PHE A 130 10.69 5.17 0.62
C PHE A 130 12.14 4.65 0.51
N ASP A 131 12.31 3.34 0.44
CA ASP A 131 13.59 2.63 0.30
C ASP A 131 13.76 2.00 -1.09
N GLN A 132 12.77 2.17 -1.97
CA GLN A 132 12.76 1.53 -3.28
C GLN A 132 13.57 2.33 -4.30
N PRO A 133 14.29 1.67 -5.22
CA PRO A 133 14.98 2.37 -6.29
C PRO A 133 13.97 3.01 -7.25
N ARG A 134 14.31 4.20 -7.76
CA ARG A 134 13.48 4.96 -8.72
C ARG A 134 13.01 4.12 -9.91
N SER A 135 13.83 3.15 -10.37
CA SER A 135 13.49 2.27 -11.48
C SER A 135 12.39 1.27 -11.13
N ALA A 136 12.32 0.80 -9.88
CA ALA A 136 11.27 -0.11 -9.43
C ALA A 136 9.92 0.62 -9.30
N ILE A 137 9.93 1.81 -8.70
CA ILE A 137 8.74 2.69 -8.61
C ILE A 137 8.21 2.99 -10.02
N ARG A 138 9.09 3.37 -10.95
CA ARG A 138 8.72 3.63 -12.35
C ARG A 138 8.08 2.41 -13.01
N ARG A 139 8.70 1.23 -12.91
CA ARG A 139 8.13 0.00 -13.50
C ARG A 139 6.75 -0.31 -12.91
N GLY A 140 6.59 -0.17 -11.60
CA GLY A 140 5.32 -0.37 -10.91
C GLY A 140 4.24 0.61 -11.37
N PHE A 141 4.58 1.90 -11.42
CA PHE A 141 3.70 2.96 -11.91
C PHE A 141 3.26 2.72 -13.37
N THR A 142 4.21 2.44 -14.27
CA THR A 142 3.93 2.16 -15.68
C THR A 142 2.98 0.96 -15.82
N ARG A 143 3.21 -0.12 -15.07
CA ARG A 143 2.32 -1.28 -15.07
C ARG A 143 0.92 -0.89 -14.59
N LEU A 144 0.82 -0.20 -13.45
CA LEU A 144 -0.46 0.23 -12.88
C LEU A 144 -1.27 1.09 -13.85
N VAL A 145 -0.64 2.10 -14.46
CA VAL A 145 -1.33 2.97 -15.42
C VAL A 145 -1.78 2.19 -16.65
N GLY A 146 -1.02 1.16 -17.06
CA GLY A 146 -1.41 0.26 -18.14
C GLY A 146 -2.70 -0.54 -17.88
N GLU A 147 -3.10 -0.71 -16.61
CA GLU A 147 -4.37 -1.34 -16.25
C GLU A 147 -5.56 -0.40 -16.41
N PHE A 148 -5.33 0.91 -16.51
CA PHE A 148 -6.38 1.91 -16.66
C PHE A 148 -6.68 2.15 -18.14
N GLY A 149 -7.95 1.97 -18.50
CA GLY A 149 -8.45 2.22 -19.85
C GLY A 149 -9.09 3.60 -19.96
N HIS A 150 -10.39 3.68 -19.69
CA HIS A 150 -11.20 4.88 -19.89
C HIS A 150 -11.40 5.71 -18.61
N GLN A 151 -10.91 5.19 -17.48
CA GLN A 151 -11.01 5.80 -16.16
C GLN A 151 -10.23 7.11 -16.11
N ARG A 152 -10.78 8.09 -15.37
CA ARG A 152 -9.98 9.23 -14.91
C ARG A 152 -9.22 8.81 -13.68
N VAL A 153 -7.96 9.18 -13.59
CA VAL A 153 -7.05 8.77 -12.54
C VAL A 153 -6.51 10.02 -11.84
N LEU A 154 -6.55 9.99 -10.52
CA LEU A 154 -5.83 10.93 -9.66
C LEU A 154 -4.82 10.13 -8.83
N VAL A 155 -3.54 10.40 -9.02
CA VAL A 155 -2.48 9.89 -8.15
C VAL A 155 -2.27 10.88 -7.01
N VAL A 156 -2.34 10.41 -5.77
CA VAL A 156 -2.07 11.17 -4.55
C VAL A 156 -0.70 10.76 -4.05
N GLY A 157 0.23 11.71 -4.00
CA GLY A 157 1.59 11.51 -3.54
C GLY A 157 1.71 11.23 -2.04
N PRO A 158 2.90 10.81 -1.58
CA PRO A 158 3.12 10.46 -0.19
C PRO A 158 2.94 11.67 0.74
N ALA A 159 2.27 11.46 1.86
CA ALA A 159 2.23 12.43 2.96
C ALA A 159 3.63 12.63 3.58
N PRO A 160 3.93 13.81 4.13
CA PRO A 160 5.21 14.12 4.79
C PRO A 160 5.36 13.47 6.18
N ALA A 161 5.15 12.15 6.26
CA ALA A 161 5.21 11.41 7.51
C ALA A 161 6.62 11.49 8.13
N PRO A 162 6.76 11.94 9.39
CA PRO A 162 8.07 12.19 9.96
C PRO A 162 8.98 10.96 10.00
N ALA A 163 8.45 9.75 10.17
CA ALA A 163 9.22 8.51 10.18
C ALA A 163 9.92 8.20 8.84
N ARG A 164 9.52 8.86 7.73
CA ARG A 164 10.05 8.63 6.38
C ARG A 164 10.36 9.92 5.61
N ALA A 165 10.48 11.05 6.32
CA ALA A 165 10.56 12.40 5.73
C ALA A 165 11.64 12.53 4.64
N ASP A 166 12.82 11.92 4.84
CA ASP A 166 13.97 12.02 3.92
C ASP A 166 13.69 11.50 2.50
N ALA A 167 12.76 10.56 2.37
CA ALA A 167 12.42 9.95 1.09
C ALA A 167 11.24 10.64 0.39
N VAL A 168 10.38 11.32 1.14
CA VAL A 168 9.09 11.83 0.67
C VAL A 168 9.26 12.78 -0.52
N LEU A 169 10.15 13.77 -0.42
CA LEU A 169 10.44 14.71 -1.53
C LEU A 169 10.88 14.01 -2.81
N ARG A 170 11.70 12.95 -2.68
CA ARG A 170 12.22 12.20 -3.83
C ARG A 170 11.13 11.38 -4.51
N VAL A 171 10.28 10.73 -3.73
CA VAL A 171 9.19 9.89 -4.24
C VAL A 171 8.09 10.75 -4.83
N ASP A 172 7.66 11.80 -4.13
CA ASP A 172 6.66 12.76 -4.61
C ASP A 172 7.08 13.34 -5.98
N GLY A 173 8.28 13.91 -6.07
CA GLY A 173 8.77 14.47 -7.32
C GLY A 173 8.92 13.44 -8.45
N LEU A 174 9.13 12.15 -8.13
CA LEU A 174 9.11 11.08 -9.15
C LEU A 174 7.68 10.79 -9.63
N LEU A 175 6.72 10.65 -8.71
CA LEU A 175 5.32 10.38 -9.05
C LEU A 175 4.68 11.56 -9.80
N ALA A 176 5.04 12.81 -9.46
CA ALA A 176 4.62 13.99 -10.19
C ALA A 176 5.03 13.92 -11.67
N ARG A 177 6.32 13.68 -11.95
CA ARG A 177 6.86 13.55 -13.31
C ARG A 177 6.25 12.39 -14.08
N LEU A 178 6.04 11.25 -13.42
CA LEU A 178 5.40 10.10 -14.06
C LEU A 178 3.94 10.39 -14.38
N SER A 179 3.21 11.03 -13.46
CA SER A 179 1.81 11.38 -13.68
C SER A 179 1.66 12.33 -14.86
N GLU A 180 2.53 13.34 -14.95
CA GLU A 180 2.63 14.24 -16.11
C GLU A 180 2.94 13.46 -17.39
N GLN A 181 3.98 12.61 -17.38
CA GLN A 181 4.38 11.79 -18.53
C GLN A 181 3.25 10.92 -19.07
N TYR A 182 2.42 10.35 -18.18
CA TYR A 182 1.32 9.47 -18.54
C TYR A 182 -0.04 10.19 -18.62
N GLY A 183 -0.08 11.51 -18.48
CA GLY A 183 -1.31 12.31 -18.59
C GLY A 183 -2.36 12.07 -17.50
N VAL A 184 -2.00 11.46 -16.37
CA VAL A 184 -2.93 11.26 -15.23
C VAL A 184 -2.85 12.44 -14.26
N GLY A 185 -3.92 12.67 -13.49
CA GLY A 185 -3.94 13.73 -12.48
C GLY A 185 -2.95 13.42 -11.35
N TYR A 186 -2.35 14.46 -10.77
CA TYR A 186 -1.45 14.34 -9.63
C TYR A 186 -1.80 15.35 -8.53
N LEU A 187 -1.78 14.89 -7.28
CA LEU A 187 -1.89 15.72 -6.09
C LEU A 187 -0.70 15.46 -5.17
N SER A 188 0.16 16.46 -5.01
CA SER A 188 1.20 16.43 -3.99
C SER A 188 0.61 16.67 -2.60
N MET A 189 1.14 15.94 -1.62
CA MET A 189 0.78 16.09 -0.20
C MET A 189 1.89 16.77 0.62
N LEU A 190 3.02 17.16 0.01
CA LEU A 190 4.20 17.70 0.69
C LEU A 190 3.88 18.88 1.63
N ASP A 191 3.02 19.80 1.19
CA ASP A 191 2.67 21.00 1.94
C ASP A 191 1.41 20.83 2.79
N THR A 192 1.02 19.58 3.07
CA THR A 192 -0.16 19.29 3.90
C THR A 192 0.29 19.03 5.33
N ASP A 193 -0.14 19.91 6.24
CA ASP A 193 0.01 19.68 7.67
C ASP A 193 -0.97 18.60 8.12
N LEU A 194 -0.46 17.51 8.69
CA LEU A 194 -1.22 16.32 9.02
C LEU A 194 -0.83 15.82 10.42
N PRO A 195 -1.79 15.61 11.33
CA PRO A 195 -1.51 15.00 12.61
C PRO A 195 -1.30 13.48 12.50
N TYR A 196 -0.19 13.01 13.06
CA TYR A 196 0.24 11.61 13.07
C TYR A 196 0.08 10.97 14.46
N LEU A 197 -0.10 9.65 14.48
CA LEU A 197 0.00 8.83 15.68
C LEU A 197 1.43 8.85 16.25
N GLU A 198 1.61 8.26 17.44
CA GLU A 198 2.90 8.20 18.14
C GLU A 198 4.01 7.52 17.34
N ASP A 199 3.65 6.62 16.41
CA ASP A 199 4.61 5.98 15.50
C ASP A 199 5.18 6.94 14.44
N ARG A 200 4.66 8.16 14.37
CA ARG A 200 5.06 9.22 13.44
C ARG A 200 4.97 8.80 11.97
N LEU A 201 4.16 7.79 11.69
CA LEU A 201 3.97 7.21 10.37
C LEU A 201 2.50 7.17 9.97
N HIS A 202 1.62 6.73 10.85
CA HIS A 202 0.18 6.61 10.56
C HIS A 202 -0.57 7.85 11.01
N LEU A 203 -1.63 8.20 10.27
CA LEU A 203 -2.44 9.38 10.57
C LEU A 203 -3.35 9.12 11.78
N THR A 204 -3.59 10.18 12.54
CA THR A 204 -4.73 10.22 13.47
C THR A 204 -6.05 10.28 12.69
N GLU A 205 -7.20 10.14 13.36
CA GLU A 205 -8.50 10.35 12.73
C GLU A 205 -8.64 11.77 12.13
N GLU A 206 -8.11 12.78 12.83
CA GLU A 206 -8.06 14.15 12.31
C GLU A 206 -7.21 14.24 11.04
N GLY A 207 -6.08 13.52 11.01
CA GLY A 207 -5.19 13.44 9.87
C GLY A 207 -5.88 12.77 8.68
N HIS A 208 -6.62 11.69 8.91
CA HIS A 208 -7.44 11.04 7.88
C HIS A 208 -8.52 11.97 7.33
N ARG A 209 -9.18 12.75 8.18
CA ARG A 209 -10.17 13.76 7.74
C ARG A 209 -9.52 14.82 6.86
N ALA A 210 -8.43 15.45 7.33
CA ALA A 210 -7.71 16.49 6.61
C ALA A 210 -7.15 15.98 5.26
N PHE A 211 -6.59 14.77 5.26
CA PHE A 211 -6.13 14.10 4.04
C PHE A 211 -7.28 13.89 3.06
N GLY A 212 -8.39 13.31 3.53
CA GLY A 212 -9.56 13.01 2.70
C GLY A 212 -10.21 14.25 2.11
N ASP A 213 -10.37 15.31 2.90
CA ASP A 213 -10.90 16.61 2.46
C ASP A 213 -10.03 17.23 1.34
N ARG A 214 -8.71 17.12 1.46
CA ARG A 214 -7.78 17.59 0.43
C ARG A 214 -7.92 16.80 -0.87
N VAL A 215 -8.01 15.47 -0.78
CA VAL A 215 -8.22 14.62 -1.96
C VAL A 215 -9.59 14.89 -2.59
N ALA A 216 -10.65 15.02 -1.80
CA ALA A 216 -12.01 15.31 -2.28
C ALA A 216 -12.06 16.58 -3.14
N ARG A 217 -11.37 17.65 -2.71
CA ARG A 217 -11.25 18.90 -3.49
C ARG A 217 -10.48 18.73 -4.79
N ALA A 218 -9.56 17.77 -4.86
CA ALA A 218 -8.74 17.53 -6.03
C ALA A 218 -9.37 16.55 -7.05
N LEU A 219 -10.48 15.87 -6.74
CA LEU A 219 -11.05 14.86 -7.64
C LEU A 219 -11.37 15.38 -9.05
N SER A 220 -11.66 16.68 -9.20
CA SER A 220 -11.89 17.28 -10.52
C SER A 220 -10.65 17.37 -11.40
N THR A 221 -9.44 17.26 -10.83
CA THR A 221 -8.17 17.25 -11.57
C THR A 221 -7.78 15.87 -12.09
N ALA A 222 -8.57 14.83 -11.76
CA ALA A 222 -8.37 13.50 -12.29
C ALA A 222 -8.48 13.49 -13.82
N SER A 223 -7.46 12.95 -14.47
CA SER A 223 -7.31 12.93 -15.93
C SER A 223 -7.23 11.51 -16.46
N ARG A 224 -7.63 11.31 -17.70
CA ARG A 224 -7.47 10.01 -18.36
C ARG A 224 -6.01 9.86 -18.78
N PRO A 225 -5.42 8.65 -18.67
CA PRO A 225 -4.08 8.41 -19.19
C PRO A 225 -3.95 8.91 -20.65
N GLY A 226 -2.90 9.67 -20.91
CA GLY A 226 -2.52 10.09 -22.26
C GLY A 226 -2.09 8.86 -23.07
N ARG A 227 -2.54 8.77 -24.32
CA ARG A 227 -2.07 7.75 -25.27
C ARG A 227 -0.68 8.09 -25.79
#